data_AF-A0A7V4DES7-F1
#
_entry.id   AF-A0A7V4DES7-F1
#
_cell.length_a   1.000
_cell.length_b   1.000
_cell.length_c   1.000
_cell.angle_alpha   90.00
_cell.angle_beta   90.00
_cell.angle_gamma   90.00
#
_symmetry.space_group_name_H-M   'P 1'
#
loop_
_entity.id
_entity.type
_entity.pdbx_description
1 polymer ?
#
loop_
_entity_poly.entity_id
_entity_poly.type
_entity_poly.pdbx_seq_one_letter_code
_entity_poly.pdbx_strand_id
1 'polypeptide(L)'
;MEKGTSAFETWLREIQEEVAKRELPDALRTVAEEILKRYGTRIWFAEILGKRWSYITGCGGEDPLPLRQIPLTSRFGLVAEKWECIPPLEGEAILAFLREFLAQTGTSSVKSEG
;
A
#
# COMPACT_ATOMS: atom_id res chain seq x y z
N MET A 1 27.37 -11.06 4.12
CA MET A 1 26.18 -11.26 3.24
C MET A 1 25.27 -10.07 3.50
N GLU A 2 25.36 -8.99 2.69
CA GLU A 2 24.71 -7.70 3.04
C GLU A 2 24.05 -7.00 1.84
N LYS A 3 24.02 -7.62 0.64
CA LYS A 3 23.56 -6.92 -0.58
C LYS A 3 22.04 -6.87 -0.77
N GLY A 4 21.26 -7.64 0.00
CA GLY A 4 19.80 -7.72 -0.15
C GLY A 4 19.07 -6.53 0.47
N THR A 5 19.44 -6.16 1.70
CA THR A 5 18.79 -5.07 2.46
C THR A 5 18.98 -3.71 1.78
N SER A 6 20.19 -3.41 1.31
CA SER A 6 20.51 -2.10 0.72
C SER A 6 19.73 -1.79 -0.56
N ALA A 7 19.42 -2.82 -1.37
CA ALA A 7 18.65 -2.67 -2.60
C ALA A 7 17.17 -2.41 -2.31
N PHE A 8 16.61 -3.08 -1.29
CA PHE A 8 15.25 -2.82 -0.82
C PHE A 8 15.13 -1.42 -0.21
N GLU A 9 16.04 -1.03 0.68
CA GLU A 9 16.02 0.27 1.35
C GLU A 9 16.09 1.42 0.35
N THR A 10 16.94 1.29 -0.67
CA THR A 10 17.05 2.28 -1.76
C THR A 10 15.73 2.38 -2.53
N TRP A 11 15.19 1.23 -2.95
CA TRP A 11 13.92 1.16 -3.68
C TRP A 11 12.75 1.75 -2.88
N LEU A 12 12.65 1.42 -1.59
CA LEU A 12 11.58 1.92 -0.72
C LEU A 12 11.68 3.44 -0.57
N ARG A 13 12.90 3.97 -0.41
CA ARG A 13 13.13 5.42 -0.33
C ARG A 13 12.71 6.13 -1.62
N GLU A 14 13.07 5.59 -2.79
CA GLU A 14 12.68 6.17 -4.08
C GLU A 14 11.15 6.22 -4.23
N ILE A 15 10.45 5.17 -3.82
CA ILE A 15 8.98 5.16 -3.80
C ILE A 15 8.44 6.22 -2.85
N GLN A 16 8.98 6.33 -1.64
CA GLN A 16 8.56 7.34 -0.67
C GLN A 16 8.70 8.77 -1.23
N GLU A 17 9.80 9.07 -1.91
CA GLU A 17 10.03 10.37 -2.53
C GLU A 17 9.11 10.63 -3.73
N GLU A 18 8.82 9.60 -4.51
CA GLU A 18 7.94 9.65 -5.69
C GLU A 18 6.48 9.89 -5.28
N VAL A 19 5.99 9.15 -4.29
CA VAL A 19 4.58 9.22 -3.84
C VAL A 19 4.29 10.45 -2.99
N ALA A 20 5.28 11.01 -2.29
CA ALA A 20 5.15 12.27 -1.56
C ALA A 20 4.82 13.47 -2.48
N LYS A 21 5.09 13.36 -3.78
CA LYS A 21 4.85 14.40 -4.79
C LYS A 21 3.51 14.22 -5.52
N ARG A 22 2.71 13.22 -5.16
CA ARG A 22 1.50 12.80 -5.88
C ARG A 22 0.27 12.90 -4.99
N GLU A 23 -0.90 13.07 -5.61
CA GLU A 23 -2.18 12.94 -4.91
C GLU A 23 -2.41 11.50 -4.46
N LEU A 24 -3.20 11.30 -3.40
CA LEU A 24 -3.36 10.01 -2.73
C LEU A 24 -3.71 8.85 -3.70
N PRO A 25 -4.68 8.96 -4.64
CA PRO A 25 -5.01 7.86 -5.55
C PRO A 25 -3.85 7.49 -6.49
N ASP A 26 -3.12 8.49 -6.98
CA ASP A 26 -1.97 8.27 -7.87
C ASP A 26 -0.77 7.72 -7.10
N ALA A 27 -0.52 8.22 -5.89
CA ALA A 27 0.48 7.69 -4.97
C ALA A 27 0.25 6.20 -4.69
N LEU A 28 -0.97 5.82 -4.31
CA LEU A 28 -1.34 4.43 -4.05
C LEU A 28 -1.24 3.56 -5.30
N ARG A 29 -1.61 4.08 -6.48
CA ARG A 29 -1.42 3.37 -7.76
C ARG A 29 0.06 3.10 -8.03
N THR A 30 0.92 4.11 -7.86
CA THR A 30 2.37 3.96 -8.01
C THR A 30 2.92 2.88 -7.09
N VAL A 31 2.52 2.85 -5.81
CA VAL A 31 2.94 1.79 -4.88
C VAL A 31 2.50 0.41 -5.38
N ALA A 32 1.26 0.27 -5.84
CA ALA A 32 0.75 -1.01 -6.35
C ALA A 32 1.53 -1.50 -7.57
N GLU A 33 1.83 -0.60 -8.51
CA GLU A 33 2.62 -0.91 -9.71
C GLU A 33 4.05 -1.34 -9.36
N GLU A 34 4.69 -0.66 -8.41
CA GLU A 34 6.05 -0.98 -7.99
C GLU A 34 6.12 -2.31 -7.23
N ILE A 35 5.14 -2.61 -6.37
CA ILE A 35 5.04 -3.91 -5.69
C ILE A 35 4.81 -5.04 -6.71
N LEU A 36 3.97 -4.81 -7.72
CA LEU A 36 3.75 -5.77 -8.79
C LEU A 36 5.03 -6.02 -9.60
N LYS A 37 5.76 -4.96 -9.97
CA LYS A 37 7.02 -5.08 -10.72
C LYS A 37 8.09 -5.84 -9.92
N ARG A 38 8.20 -5.56 -8.62
CA ARG A 38 9.26 -6.12 -7.77
C ARG A 38 8.99 -7.55 -7.33
N TYR A 39 7.75 -7.85 -6.92
CA TYR A 39 7.41 -9.14 -6.29
C TYR A 39 6.43 -9.98 -7.11
N GLY A 40 5.82 -9.43 -8.16
CA GLY A 40 4.73 -10.09 -8.87
C GLY A 40 3.41 -10.14 -8.07
N THR A 41 3.35 -9.43 -6.93
CA THR A 41 2.19 -9.36 -6.04
C THR A 41 1.27 -8.23 -6.50
N ARG A 42 0.01 -8.57 -6.78
CA ARG A 42 -1.02 -7.56 -7.06
C ARG A 42 -1.62 -7.06 -5.76
N ILE A 43 -1.79 -5.76 -5.64
CA ILE A 43 -2.46 -5.16 -4.49
C ILE A 43 -3.54 -4.18 -4.92
N TRP A 44 -4.56 -4.05 -4.07
CA TRP A 44 -5.64 -3.10 -4.19
C TRP A 44 -5.80 -2.36 -2.87
N PHE A 45 -5.82 -1.04 -2.93
CA PHE A 45 -6.13 -0.20 -1.79
C PHE A 45 -7.62 0.03 -1.69
N ALA A 46 -8.15 0.03 -0.47
CA ALA A 46 -9.56 0.25 -0.20
C ALA A 46 -9.76 1.14 1.03
N GLU A 47 -10.82 1.93 1.01
CA GLU A 47 -11.35 2.55 2.22
C GLU A 47 -12.22 1.56 2.99
N ILE A 48 -12.00 1.48 4.30
CA ILE A 48 -12.76 0.68 5.25
C ILE A 48 -13.93 1.53 5.75
N LEU A 49 -15.14 1.20 5.28
CA LEU A 49 -16.40 1.82 5.65
C LEU A 49 -17.18 0.84 6.54
N GLY A 50 -16.82 0.81 7.83
CA GLY A 50 -17.37 -0.14 8.79
C GLY A 50 -16.96 -1.58 8.47
N LYS A 51 -17.88 -2.36 7.91
CA LYS A 51 -17.63 -3.76 7.49
C LYS A 51 -17.34 -3.91 5.99
N ARG A 52 -17.46 -2.83 5.21
CA ARG A 52 -17.28 -2.85 3.76
C ARG A 52 -15.94 -2.25 3.39
N TRP A 53 -15.33 -2.82 2.36
CA TRP A 53 -14.10 -2.31 1.76
C TRP A 53 -14.46 -1.71 0.41
N SER A 54 -14.25 -0.40 0.25
CA SER A 54 -14.52 0.34 -0.98
C SER A 54 -13.19 0.56 -1.70
N TYR A 55 -12.97 -0.15 -2.80
CA TYR A 55 -11.71 -0.08 -3.55
C TYR A 55 -11.47 1.31 -4.13
N ILE A 56 -10.26 1.83 -3.92
CA ILE A 56 -9.80 3.14 -4.40
C ILE A 56 -9.04 2.93 -5.72
N THR A 57 -8.01 2.08 -5.70
CA THR A 57 -7.08 1.86 -6.80
C THR A 57 -6.31 0.56 -6.60
N GLY A 58 -5.76 -0.01 -7.66
CA GLY A 58 -4.98 -1.25 -7.61
C GLY A 58 -4.61 -1.77 -8.99
N CYS A 59 -3.82 -2.83 -9.03
CA CYS A 59 -3.42 -3.47 -10.28
C CYS A 59 -4.00 -4.88 -10.32
N GLY A 60 -5.16 -5.08 -10.96
CA GLY A 60 -5.89 -6.37 -10.94
C GLY A 60 -6.60 -6.75 -12.25
N GLY A 61 -6.65 -8.05 -12.53
CA GLY A 61 -7.52 -8.68 -13.55
C GLY A 61 -8.59 -9.58 -12.90
N GLU A 62 -9.32 -10.40 -13.66
CA GLU A 62 -10.35 -11.32 -13.15
C GLU A 62 -9.75 -12.31 -12.11
N ASP A 63 -10.29 -12.29 -10.88
CA ASP A 63 -9.71 -12.85 -9.65
C ASP A 63 -9.32 -14.34 -9.68
N PRO A 64 -8.09 -14.68 -9.27
CA PRO A 64 -7.82 -15.95 -8.60
C PRO A 64 -7.42 -15.75 -7.13
N LEU A 65 -8.03 -16.58 -6.28
CA LEU A 65 -7.85 -16.67 -4.82
C LEU A 65 -6.50 -17.34 -4.44
N PRO A 66 -5.95 -17.11 -3.23
CA PRO A 66 -6.54 -16.38 -2.11
C PRO A 66 -6.08 -14.91 -2.00
N LEU A 67 -7.06 -14.04 -1.74
CA LEU A 67 -6.82 -12.64 -1.42
C LEU A 67 -6.60 -12.47 0.09
N ARG A 68 -5.54 -11.74 0.46
CA ARG A 68 -5.27 -11.37 1.84
C ARG A 68 -5.69 -9.92 2.09
N GLN A 69 -6.62 -9.70 3.01
CA GLN A 69 -6.98 -8.34 3.47
C GLN A 69 -6.07 -7.94 4.62
N ILE A 70 -5.41 -6.79 4.49
CA ILE A 70 -4.47 -6.24 5.48
C ILE A 70 -4.94 -4.83 5.84
N PRO A 71 -5.50 -4.62 7.05
CA PRO A 71 -5.83 -3.29 7.50
C PRO A 71 -4.57 -2.47 7.72
N LEU A 72 -4.55 -1.25 7.20
CA LEU A 72 -3.45 -0.30 7.36
C LEU A 72 -3.80 0.68 8.46
N THR A 73 -4.96 1.33 8.36
CA THR A 73 -5.50 2.24 9.37
C THR A 73 -6.95 1.88 9.68
N SER A 74 -7.63 2.67 10.52
CA SER A 74 -9.07 2.53 10.76
C SER A 74 -9.91 2.84 9.51
N ARG A 75 -9.39 3.65 8.58
CA ARG A 75 -10.08 4.10 7.36
C ARG A 75 -9.55 3.43 6.10
N PHE A 76 -8.35 2.89 6.10
CA PHE A 76 -7.72 2.35 4.89
C PHE A 76 -7.18 0.94 5.10
N GLY A 77 -7.25 0.12 4.07
CA GLY A 77 -6.64 -1.19 4.02
C GLY A 77 -6.13 -1.50 2.62
N LEU A 78 -5.42 -2.62 2.50
CA LEU A 78 -5.08 -3.19 1.21
C LEU A 78 -5.53 -4.64 1.13
N VAL A 79 -5.82 -5.08 -0.08
CA VAL A 79 -6.04 -6.46 -0.45
C VAL A 79 -4.84 -6.86 -1.31
N ALA A 80 -4.26 -8.03 -1.05
CA ALA A 80 -3.10 -8.51 -1.78
C ALA A 80 -3.32 -9.92 -2.32
N GLU A 81 -2.94 -10.14 -3.58
CA GLU A 81 -2.78 -11.46 -4.19
C GLU A 81 -1.34 -11.92 -3.95
N LYS A 82 -1.14 -13.14 -3.46
CA LYS A 82 0.19 -13.74 -3.21
C LYS A 82 1.09 -12.89 -2.31
N TRP A 83 0.56 -12.44 -1.17
CA TRP A 83 1.35 -11.66 -0.20
C TRP A 83 2.56 -12.44 0.32
N GLU A 84 2.47 -13.77 0.39
CA GLU A 84 3.58 -14.65 0.75
C GLU A 84 4.80 -14.58 -0.20
N CYS A 85 4.68 -14.00 -1.40
CA CYS A 85 5.81 -13.75 -2.29
C CYS A 85 6.70 -12.59 -1.82
N ILE A 86 6.21 -11.73 -0.93
CA ILE A 86 6.99 -10.63 -0.36
C ILE A 86 7.79 -11.16 0.84
N PRO A 87 9.12 -10.98 0.89
CA PRO A 87 9.92 -11.33 2.05
C PRO A 87 9.37 -10.67 3.33
N PRO A 88 9.23 -11.40 4.46
CA PRO A 88 8.58 -10.88 5.66
C PRO A 88 9.12 -9.53 6.16
N LEU A 89 10.45 -9.34 6.13
CA LEU A 89 11.09 -8.10 6.54
C LEU A 89 10.74 -6.92 5.61
N GLU A 90 10.73 -7.16 4.29
CA GLU A 90 10.36 -6.16 3.29
C GLU A 90 8.86 -5.83 3.39
N GLY A 91 8.01 -6.84 3.60
CA GLY A 91 6.58 -6.69 3.80
C GLY A 91 6.24 -5.84 5.03
N GLU A 92 6.87 -6.10 6.18
CA GLU A 92 6.67 -5.29 7.38
C GLU A 92 7.11 -3.84 7.18
N ALA A 93 8.23 -3.59 6.50
CA ALA A 93 8.69 -2.25 6.19
C ALA A 93 7.75 -1.50 5.22
N ILE A 94 7.22 -2.19 4.21
CA ILE A 94 6.19 -1.64 3.30
C ILE A 94 4.93 -1.27 4.08
N LEU A 95 4.46 -2.16 4.97
CA LEU A 95 3.27 -1.91 5.78
C LEU A 95 3.49 -0.75 6.76
N ALA A 96 4.67 -0.65 7.39
CA ALA A 96 5.01 0.46 8.27
C ALA A 96 4.96 1.79 7.51
N PHE A 97 5.63 1.87 6.37
CA PHE A 97 5.58 3.04 5.49
C PHE A 97 4.13 3.41 5.09
N LEU A 98 3.34 2.45 4.61
CA LEU A 98 1.97 2.70 4.17
C LEU A 98 1.08 3.21 5.31
N ARG A 99 1.27 2.68 6.52
CA ARG A 99 0.56 3.14 7.73
C ARG A 99 0.89 4.58 8.05
N GLU A 100 2.17 4.95 8.03
CA GLU A 100 2.61 6.32 8.29
C GLU A 100 2.14 7.29 7.21
N PHE A 101 2.23 6.89 5.94
CA PHE A 101 1.76 7.69 4.81
C PHE A 101 0.24 7.96 4.91
N LEU A 102 -0.55 6.93 5.19
CA LEU A 102 -2.02 7.05 5.27
C LEU A 102 -2.51 7.71 6.57
N ALA A 103 -1.75 7.65 7.65
CA ALA A 103 -2.07 8.37 8.88
C ALA A 103 -2.00 9.90 8.68
N GLN A 104 -1.05 10.36 7.88
CA GLN A 104 -0.90 11.78 7.54
C GLN A 104 -2.05 12.30 6.67
N THR A 105 -2.56 11.48 5.75
CA THR A 105 -3.67 11.85 4.86
C THR A 105 -5.03 11.77 5.54
N GLY A 106 -5.18 10.92 6.58
CA GLY A 106 -6.41 10.79 7.37
C GLY A 106 -6.73 11.98 8.29
N THR A 107 -5.79 12.90 8.51
CA THR A 107 -5.97 14.06 9.42
C THR A 107 -6.59 15.28 8.72
N SER A 108 -6.82 15.25 7.40
CA SER A 108 -7.39 16.37 6.64
C SER A 108 -8.92 16.30 6.44
N SER A 109 -9.64 15.61 7.33
CA SER A 109 -11.11 15.55 7.31
C SER A 109 -11.71 15.88 8.68
N VAL A 110 -11.26 16.98 9.29
CA VAL A 110 -12.04 17.71 10.31
C VAL A 110 -11.84 19.22 10.12
N LYS A 111 -12.67 19.80 9.25
CA LYS A 111 -13.27 21.14 9.43
C LYS A 111 -14.71 20.99 8.92
N SER A 112 -15.60 20.47 9.75
CA SER A 112 -16.47 21.25 10.64
C SER A 112 -17.39 22.17 9.84
N GLU A 113 -18.63 21.70 9.71
CA GLU A 113 -19.83 22.49 9.52
C GLU A 113 -19.87 23.66 10.53
N GLY A 114 -20.37 24.81 10.07
CA GLY A 114 -20.63 26.02 10.83
C GLY A 114 -21.18 27.11 9.94
#